data_AF-A0A1S3GGW0-F1
#
_entry.id   AF-A0A1S3GGW0-F1
#
_cell.length_a   1.000
_cell.length_b   1.000
_cell.length_c   1.000
_cell.angle_alpha   90.00
_cell.angle_beta   90.00
_cell.angle_gamma   90.00
#
_symmetry.space_group_name_H-M   'P 1'
#
loop_
_entity.id
_entity.type
_entity.pdbx_description
1 polymer ?
#
loop_
_entity_poly.entity_id
_entity_poly.type
_entity_poly.pdbx_seq_one_letter_code
_entity_poly.pdbx_strand_id
1 'polypeptide(L)'
;MFLSPVNPPPFFIQSQRSYSSKVLIGNWVEERRQGLPYKHLITHHREPPHRYLISSYDDHYNRRDYNPGMPSVRTWSRQKLLWLPEKSDFPLLGPPTNYGLCECLKKRWLSPQTGTKESTYTSSYPKPPLSALARPLPLRPFPHS
;
A
#
# COMPACT_ATOMS: atom_id res chain seq x y z
N MET A 1 0.75 24.33 48.49
CA MET A 1 0.14 23.00 48.68
C MET A 1 -0.85 22.80 47.54
N PHE A 2 -0.49 22.01 46.52
CA PHE A 2 -1.36 21.72 45.37
C PHE A 2 -1.89 20.30 45.54
N LEU A 3 -3.21 20.15 45.65
CA LEU A 3 -3.87 18.85 45.69
C LEU A 3 -3.86 18.25 44.27
N SER A 4 -3.20 17.12 44.10
CA SER A 4 -3.24 16.35 42.85
C SER A 4 -4.58 15.60 42.74
N PRO A 5 -5.16 15.48 41.53
CA PRO A 5 -6.36 14.66 41.36
C PRO A 5 -6.01 13.19 41.49
N VAL A 6 -6.64 12.51 42.44
CA VAL A 6 -6.57 11.04 42.58
C VAL A 6 -7.28 10.44 41.38
N ASN A 7 -6.49 9.88 40.46
CA ASN A 7 -6.99 9.11 39.32
C ASN A 7 -7.64 7.82 39.85
N PRO A 8 -8.94 7.55 39.62
CA PRO A 8 -9.54 6.31 40.09
C PRO A 8 -8.91 5.09 39.37
N PRO A 9 -8.81 3.92 40.05
CA PRO A 9 -8.15 2.74 39.50
C PRO A 9 -8.93 2.17 38.29
N PRO A 10 -8.24 1.50 37.33
CA PRO A 10 -8.79 1.12 36.03
C PRO A 10 -9.65 -0.16 36.07
N PHE A 11 -10.45 -0.36 37.12
CA PHE A 11 -11.16 -1.62 37.36
C PHE A 11 -12.67 -1.49 37.50
N PHE A 12 -13.30 -0.49 36.87
CA PHE A 12 -14.76 -0.45 36.75
C PHE A 12 -15.22 -0.58 35.30
N ILE A 13 -15.75 -1.78 35.03
CA ILE A 13 -16.69 -2.19 33.98
C ILE A 13 -16.09 -2.50 32.60
N GLN A 14 -15.73 -3.78 32.38
CA GLN A 14 -15.65 -4.39 31.05
C GLN A 14 -16.33 -5.78 30.98
N SER A 15 -17.38 -6.02 31.76
CA SER A 15 -18.18 -7.24 31.64
C SER A 15 -19.47 -7.01 30.83
N GLN A 16 -19.40 -6.29 29.71
CA GLN A 16 -20.49 -6.36 28.74
C GLN A 16 -20.45 -7.72 28.05
N ARG A 17 -21.39 -8.60 28.41
CA ARG A 17 -21.62 -9.85 27.69
C ARG A 17 -22.14 -9.50 26.30
N SER A 18 -21.45 -9.95 25.26
CA SER A 18 -21.93 -9.84 23.89
C SER A 18 -22.90 -10.98 23.61
N TYR A 19 -24.11 -10.65 23.18
CA TYR A 19 -25.18 -11.62 22.91
C TYR A 19 -25.39 -11.73 21.40
N SER A 20 -25.83 -12.91 20.94
CA SER A 20 -26.20 -13.10 19.53
C SER A 20 -27.40 -12.22 19.16
N SER A 21 -27.42 -11.68 17.94
CA SER A 21 -28.55 -10.92 17.37
C SER A 21 -29.88 -11.70 17.27
N LYS A 22 -29.88 -12.99 17.62
CA LYS A 22 -31.09 -13.80 17.85
C LYS A 22 -31.81 -13.44 19.15
N VAL A 23 -31.07 -12.94 20.15
CA VAL A 23 -31.57 -12.54 21.45
C VAL A 23 -31.88 -11.05 21.43
N LEU A 24 -33.07 -10.67 21.90
CA LEU A 24 -33.60 -9.30 21.83
C LEU A 24 -33.03 -8.40 22.95
N ILE A 25 -31.70 -8.38 23.11
CA ILE A 25 -30.99 -7.65 24.17
C ILE A 25 -29.89 -6.82 23.50
N GLY A 26 -29.71 -5.56 23.94
CA GLY A 26 -28.74 -4.64 23.34
C GLY A 26 -29.22 -4.07 21.99
N ASN A 27 -28.29 -3.76 21.09
CA ASN A 27 -28.57 -3.09 19.81
C ASN A 27 -29.05 -4.06 18.69
N TRP A 28 -29.83 -5.07 19.05
CA TRP A 28 -30.18 -6.21 18.19
C TRP A 28 -30.95 -5.82 16.91
N VAL A 29 -31.78 -4.77 16.96
CA VAL A 29 -32.55 -4.27 15.81
C VAL A 29 -31.63 -3.73 14.73
N GLU A 30 -30.65 -2.91 15.11
CA GLU A 30 -29.69 -2.31 14.20
C GLU A 30 -28.77 -3.37 13.59
N GLU A 31 -28.31 -4.34 14.37
CA GLU A 31 -27.50 -5.47 13.86
C GLU A 31 -28.25 -6.32 12.80
N ARG A 32 -29.56 -6.49 12.93
CA ARG A 32 -30.37 -7.18 11.90
C ARG A 32 -30.64 -6.31 10.68
N ARG A 33 -30.79 -5.00 10.86
CA ARG A 33 -30.98 -4.03 9.76
C ARG A 33 -29.72 -3.84 8.92
N GLN A 34 -28.54 -4.06 9.48
CA GLN A 34 -27.26 -4.00 8.76
C GLN A 34 -27.10 -5.08 7.68
N GLY A 35 -27.94 -6.13 7.69
CA GLY A 35 -27.96 -7.15 6.64
C GLY A 35 -26.82 -8.17 6.73
N LEU A 36 -26.63 -8.95 5.66
CA LEU A 36 -25.60 -9.97 5.60
C LEU A 36 -24.20 -9.32 5.46
N PRO A 37 -23.19 -9.77 6.21
CA PRO A 37 -21.84 -9.24 6.07
C PRO A 37 -21.31 -9.51 4.66
N TYR A 38 -20.68 -8.50 4.04
CA TYR A 38 -20.09 -8.57 2.70
C TYR A 38 -19.23 -9.82 2.46
N LYS A 39 -18.53 -10.29 3.50
CA LYS A 39 -17.73 -11.52 3.46
C LYS A 39 -18.55 -12.73 2.99
N HIS A 40 -19.80 -12.87 3.41
CA HIS A 40 -20.65 -13.99 3.01
C HIS A 40 -21.23 -13.86 1.60
N LEU A 41 -21.26 -12.64 1.05
CA LEU A 41 -21.80 -12.37 -0.28
C LEU A 41 -20.76 -12.59 -1.38
N ILE A 42 -19.51 -12.21 -1.12
CA ILE A 42 -18.50 -12.07 -2.18
C ILE A 42 -17.34 -13.08 -2.02
N THR A 43 -17.15 -13.69 -0.84
CA THR A 43 -16.05 -14.65 -0.66
C THR A 43 -16.46 -16.06 -1.12
N HIS A 44 -15.66 -16.67 -1.98
CA HIS A 44 -15.95 -17.99 -2.55
C HIS A 44 -15.34 -19.15 -1.74
N HIS A 45 -14.11 -19.00 -1.24
CA HIS A 45 -13.39 -20.10 -0.57
C HIS A 45 -12.73 -19.70 0.76
N ARG A 46 -13.37 -18.79 1.51
CA ARG A 46 -12.81 -18.17 2.74
C ARG A 46 -11.42 -17.54 2.50
N GLU A 47 -11.20 -17.05 1.29
CA GLU A 47 -9.92 -16.51 0.90
C GLU A 47 -9.69 -15.12 1.52
N PRO A 48 -8.47 -14.85 2.01
CA PRO A 48 -8.10 -13.50 2.41
C PRO A 48 -8.25 -12.54 1.22
N PRO A 49 -8.79 -11.32 1.43
CA PRO A 49 -9.09 -10.39 0.34
C PRO A 49 -7.84 -9.89 -0.41
N HIS A 50 -6.65 -9.94 0.21
CA HIS A 50 -5.40 -9.40 -0.34
C HIS A 50 -4.33 -10.51 -0.49
N ARG A 51 -4.73 -11.67 -1.03
CA ARG A 51 -3.83 -12.81 -1.21
C ARG A 51 -3.13 -12.85 -2.58
N TYR A 52 -3.77 -12.33 -3.63
CA TYR A 52 -3.32 -12.42 -5.01
C TYR A 52 -2.77 -11.07 -5.49
N LEU A 53 -1.47 -10.87 -5.25
CA LEU A 53 -0.77 -9.62 -5.55
C LEU A 53 0.16 -9.73 -6.78
N ILE A 54 0.14 -10.88 -7.45
CA ILE A 54 1.01 -11.20 -8.59
C ILE A 54 0.11 -11.48 -9.79
N SER A 55 0.38 -10.81 -10.90
CA SER A 55 -0.30 -11.07 -12.18
C SER A 55 0.46 -12.13 -12.98
N SER A 56 -0.22 -12.78 -13.92
CA SER A 56 0.42 -13.71 -14.88
C SER A 56 1.54 -13.05 -15.69
N TYR A 57 1.41 -11.74 -15.97
CA TYR A 57 2.45 -10.95 -16.61
C TYR A 57 3.72 -10.83 -15.75
N ASP A 58 3.53 -10.49 -14.46
CA ASP A 58 4.64 -10.34 -13.51
C ASP A 58 5.37 -11.66 -13.26
N ASP A 59 4.62 -12.78 -13.18
CA ASP A 59 5.18 -14.14 -13.05
C ASP A 59 6.13 -14.45 -14.21
N HIS A 60 5.64 -14.23 -15.45
CA HIS A 60 6.36 -14.53 -16.69
C HIS A 60 7.64 -13.68 -16.84
N TYR A 61 7.54 -12.38 -16.60
CA TYR A 61 8.67 -11.48 -16.79
C TYR A 61 9.76 -11.70 -15.75
N ASN A 62 9.37 -11.94 -14.49
CA ASN A 62 10.31 -12.19 -13.40
C ASN A 62 10.84 -13.62 -13.35
N ARG A 63 10.46 -14.48 -14.30
CA ARG A 63 10.81 -15.91 -14.32
C ARG A 63 10.51 -16.61 -12.99
N ARG A 64 9.47 -16.16 -12.30
CA ARG A 64 8.93 -16.83 -11.10
C ARG A 64 8.29 -18.18 -11.47
N ASP A 65 8.01 -18.35 -12.76
CA ASP A 65 7.30 -19.45 -13.39
C ASP A 65 7.89 -20.84 -13.22
N TYR A 66 9.15 -20.93 -12.79
CA TYR A 66 9.84 -22.20 -12.71
C TYR A 66 9.42 -22.96 -11.45
N ASN A 67 8.32 -23.71 -11.56
CA ASN A 67 7.92 -24.71 -10.58
C ASN A 67 8.00 -26.10 -11.22
N PRO A 68 8.99 -26.95 -10.87
CA PRO A 68 9.14 -28.28 -11.47
C PRO A 68 7.98 -29.23 -11.14
N GLY A 69 7.12 -28.90 -10.18
CA GLY A 69 5.99 -29.73 -9.76
C GLY A 69 4.67 -29.47 -10.49
N MET A 70 4.57 -28.45 -11.35
CA MET A 70 3.32 -28.09 -12.02
C MET A 70 3.34 -28.37 -13.53
N PRO A 71 2.26 -28.95 -14.09
CA PRO A 71 2.16 -29.15 -15.52
C PRO A 71 1.98 -27.80 -16.24
N SER A 72 2.82 -27.54 -17.24
CA SER A 72 2.73 -26.32 -18.05
C SER A 72 1.45 -26.26 -18.90
N VAL A 73 0.98 -27.42 -19.38
CA VAL A 73 -0.20 -27.54 -20.25
C VAL A 73 -1.21 -28.50 -19.64
N ARG A 74 -2.51 -28.17 -19.79
CA ARG A 74 -3.62 -29.05 -19.42
C ARG A 74 -3.47 -30.44 -20.03
N THR A 75 -3.78 -31.47 -19.25
CA THR A 75 -3.71 -32.87 -19.71
C THR A 75 -5.02 -33.58 -19.42
N TRP A 76 -5.54 -34.35 -20.38
CA TRP A 76 -6.76 -35.16 -20.16
C TRP A 76 -6.43 -36.39 -19.29
N SER A 77 -7.02 -36.47 -18.10
CA SER A 77 -6.89 -37.64 -17.24
C SER A 77 -7.99 -38.65 -17.55
N ARG A 78 -7.61 -39.80 -18.13
CA ARG A 78 -8.55 -40.89 -18.40
C ARG A 78 -9.18 -41.49 -17.14
N GLN A 79 -8.43 -41.50 -16.02
CA GLN A 79 -8.90 -42.08 -14.76
C GLN A 79 -9.97 -41.21 -14.09
N LYS A 80 -9.78 -39.89 -14.13
CA LYS A 80 -10.71 -38.92 -13.51
C LYS A 80 -11.75 -38.37 -14.49
N LEU A 81 -11.62 -38.69 -15.78
CA LEU A 81 -12.47 -38.20 -16.87
C LEU A 81 -12.61 -36.67 -16.89
N LEU A 82 -11.50 -35.97 -16.64
CA LEU A 82 -11.45 -34.51 -16.59
C LEU A 82 -10.11 -33.98 -17.13
N TRP A 83 -10.16 -32.76 -17.63
CA TRP A 83 -8.96 -31.98 -17.91
C TRP A 83 -8.31 -31.60 -16.58
N LEU A 84 -7.07 -32.04 -16.36
CA LEU A 84 -6.32 -31.63 -15.18
C LEU A 84 -5.95 -30.15 -15.31
N PRO A 85 -6.00 -29.40 -14.18
CA PRO A 85 -5.63 -28.00 -14.17
C PRO A 85 -4.18 -27.81 -14.59
N GLU A 86 -3.92 -26.76 -15.35
CA GLU A 86 -2.59 -26.33 -15.75
C GLU A 86 -2.01 -25.34 -14.72
N LYS A 87 -0.75 -24.95 -14.89
CA LYS A 87 -0.09 -23.96 -14.02
C LYS A 87 -0.93 -22.69 -13.81
N SER A 88 -1.62 -22.20 -14.84
CA SER A 88 -2.41 -20.96 -14.79
C SER A 88 -3.66 -21.05 -13.91
N ASP A 89 -4.16 -22.26 -13.65
CA ASP A 89 -5.32 -22.52 -12.80
C ASP A 89 -4.99 -22.47 -11.30
N PHE A 90 -3.70 -22.51 -10.95
CA PHE A 90 -3.26 -22.43 -9.56
C PHE A 90 -3.05 -20.96 -9.15
N PRO A 91 -3.51 -20.57 -7.95
CA PRO A 91 -3.31 -19.22 -7.46
C PRO A 91 -1.83 -18.90 -7.28
N LEU A 92 -1.38 -17.77 -7.83
CA LEU A 92 -0.04 -17.24 -7.61
C LEU A 92 0.06 -16.63 -6.21
N LEU A 93 0.79 -17.31 -5.34
CA LEU A 93 1.01 -16.89 -3.96
C LEU A 93 2.43 -16.35 -3.79
N GLY A 94 2.55 -15.12 -3.31
CA GLY A 94 3.84 -14.54 -2.99
C GLY A 94 3.76 -13.04 -2.73
N PRO A 95 4.88 -12.44 -2.28
CA PRO A 95 4.97 -11.01 -2.13
C PRO A 95 4.93 -10.29 -3.50
N PRO A 96 4.35 -9.09 -3.56
CA PRO A 96 4.31 -8.29 -4.79
C PRO A 96 5.71 -7.91 -5.24
N THR A 97 5.97 -7.97 -6.54
CA THR A 97 7.21 -7.47 -7.13
C THR A 97 7.15 -5.94 -7.18
N ASN A 98 7.69 -5.30 -6.14
CA ASN A 98 7.57 -3.85 -5.99
C ASN A 98 8.79 -3.10 -6.54
N TYR A 99 9.85 -3.78 -7.01
CA TYR A 99 11.09 -3.19 -7.54
C TYR A 99 11.62 -1.94 -6.79
N GLY A 100 11.44 -1.89 -5.46
CA GLY A 100 11.80 -0.74 -4.63
C GLY A 100 10.86 0.48 -4.70
N LEU A 101 9.80 0.49 -5.52
CA LEU A 101 8.85 1.60 -5.63
C LEU A 101 8.20 1.94 -4.28
N CYS A 102 7.82 0.93 -3.49
CA CYS A 102 7.26 1.13 -2.15
C CYS A 102 8.26 1.84 -1.22
N GLU A 103 9.53 1.49 -1.28
CA GLU A 103 10.57 2.11 -0.46
C GLU A 103 10.80 3.57 -0.89
N CYS A 104 10.86 3.83 -2.19
CA CYS A 104 10.96 5.17 -2.75
C CYS A 104 9.77 6.04 -2.35
N LEU A 105 8.55 5.50 -2.40
CA LEU A 105 7.34 6.23 -1.97
C LEU A 105 7.34 6.49 -0.47
N LYS A 106 7.70 5.50 0.36
CA LYS A 106 7.84 5.69 1.81
C LYS A 106 8.84 6.80 2.13
N LYS A 107 10.00 6.82 1.48
CA LYS A 107 10.99 7.90 1.63
C LYS A 107 10.41 9.27 1.28
N ARG A 108 9.66 9.37 0.17
CA ARG A 108 9.00 10.60 -0.27
C ARG A 108 7.88 11.06 0.67
N TRP A 109 7.14 10.15 1.30
CA TRP A 109 6.09 10.52 2.24
C TRP A 109 6.65 10.92 3.61
N LEU A 110 7.74 10.27 4.04
CA LEU A 110 8.42 10.58 5.28
C LEU A 110 9.32 11.81 5.17
N SER A 111 9.73 12.21 3.96
CA SER A 111 10.52 13.42 3.77
C SER A 111 9.70 14.62 4.27
N PRO A 112 10.18 15.36 5.30
CA PRO A 112 9.53 16.57 5.73
C PRO A 112 9.42 17.53 4.55
N GLN A 113 8.25 18.14 4.35
CA GLN A 113 8.16 19.26 3.42
C GLN A 113 9.07 20.36 3.96
N THR A 114 10.16 20.63 3.24
CA THR A 114 11.18 21.60 3.67
C THR A 114 10.47 22.92 3.95
N GLY A 115 10.58 23.40 5.19
CA GLY A 115 9.78 24.51 5.72
C GLY A 115 10.07 25.88 5.12
N THR A 116 10.97 25.98 4.14
CA THR A 116 11.13 27.19 3.33
C THR A 116 10.06 27.19 2.24
N LYS A 117 9.18 28.20 2.25
CA LYS A 117 8.24 28.50 1.17
C LYS A 117 8.99 28.98 -0.08
N GLU A 118 9.91 28.16 -0.59
CA GLU A 118 10.59 28.41 -1.84
C GLU A 118 9.59 28.16 -2.97
N SER A 119 9.46 29.14 -3.85
CA SER A 119 8.71 28.94 -5.10
C SER A 119 9.39 27.86 -5.93
N THR A 120 8.64 27.16 -6.78
CA THR A 120 9.19 26.16 -7.72
C THR A 120 10.38 26.71 -8.51
N TYR A 121 10.32 27.98 -8.91
CA TYR A 121 11.40 28.66 -9.62
C TYR A 121 12.69 28.70 -8.80
N THR A 122 12.62 29.09 -7.52
CA THR A 122 13.79 29.21 -6.63
C THR A 122 14.42 27.84 -6.35
N SER A 123 13.60 26.78 -6.19
CA SER A 123 14.11 25.43 -5.95
C SER A 123 14.73 24.78 -7.19
N SER A 124 14.19 25.07 -8.37
CA SER A 124 14.67 24.47 -9.63
C SER A 124 15.89 25.19 -10.22
N TYR A 125 16.03 26.49 -9.96
CA TYR A 125 17.13 27.31 -10.46
C TYR A 125 17.99 27.83 -9.29
N PRO A 126 18.91 27.01 -8.75
CA PRO A 126 19.84 27.49 -7.73
C PRO A 126 20.74 28.57 -8.33
N LYS A 127 21.14 29.53 -7.49
CA LYS A 127 22.02 30.62 -7.90
C LYS A 127 23.33 30.02 -8.44
N PRO A 128 23.71 30.29 -9.70
CA PRO A 128 24.93 29.72 -10.26
C PRO A 128 26.15 30.24 -9.49
N PRO A 129 27.26 29.47 -9.46
CA PRO A 129 28.48 29.92 -8.81
C PRO A 129 28.99 31.22 -9.47
N LEU A 130 29.65 32.09 -8.69
CA LEU A 130 30.14 33.39 -9.19
C LEU A 130 31.09 33.26 -10.39
N SER A 131 31.75 32.11 -10.55
CA SER A 131 32.60 31.80 -11.71
C SER A 131 31.84 31.68 -13.03
N ALA A 132 30.55 31.35 -13.00
CA ALA A 132 29.70 31.28 -14.19
C ALA A 132 29.17 32.66 -14.62
N LEU A 133 29.29 33.68 -13.77
CA LEU A 133 28.93 35.04 -14.11
C LEU A 133 30.10 35.69 -14.86
N ALA A 134 29.85 36.13 -16.10
CA ALA A 134 30.83 36.90 -16.85
C ALA A 134 31.26 38.13 -16.04
N ARG A 135 32.57 38.36 -15.93
CA ARG A 135 33.09 39.59 -15.34
C ARG A 135 32.68 40.78 -16.21
N PRO A 136 32.19 41.88 -15.62
CA PRO A 136 31.93 43.10 -16.37
C PRO A 136 33.18 43.50 -17.14
N LEU A 137 33.04 43.71 -18.45
CA LEU A 137 34.11 44.28 -19.25
C LEU A 137 34.45 45.66 -18.69
N PRO A 138 35.74 46.01 -18.53
CA PRO A 138 36.13 47.34 -18.06
C PRO A 138 35.52 48.39 -18.99
N LEU A 139 34.84 49.38 -18.39
CA LEU A 139 34.29 50.51 -19.10
C LEU A 139 35.44 51.18 -19.87
N ARG A 140 35.40 51.11 -21.21
CA ARG A 140 36.36 51.82 -22.03
C ARG A 140 36.15 53.33 -21.80
N PRO A 141 37.18 54.11 -21.49
CA PRO A 141 37.04 55.55 -21.38
C PRO A 141 36.55 56.10 -22.72
N PHE A 142 35.51 56.93 -22.68
CA PHE A 142 35.04 57.65 -23.86
C PHE A 142 36.14 58.61 -24.32
N PRO A 143 36.50 58.63 -25.61
CA PRO A 143 37.50 59.56 -26.11
C PRO A 143 36.92 60.98 -26.03
N HIS A 144 37.60 61.85 -25.28
CA HIS A 144 37.39 63.28 -25.39
C HIS A 144 38.07 63.76 -26.68
N SER A 145 37.28 64.40 -27.53
CA SER A 145 37.67 65.01 -28.82
C SER A 145 38.61 66.19 -28.65
#